data_AF-A0A7X3FDW5-F1
#
_entry.id   AF-A0A7X3FDW5-F1
#
_cell.length_a   1.000
_cell.length_b   1.000
_cell.length_c   1.000
_cell.angle_alpha   90.00
_cell.angle_beta   90.00
_cell.angle_gamma   90.00
#
_symmetry.space_group_name_H-M   'P 1'
#
loop_
_entity.id
_entity.type
_entity.pdbx_description
1 polymer ?
#
loop_
_entity_poly.entity_id
_entity_poly.type
_entity_poly.pdbx_seq_one_letter_code
_entity_poly.pdbx_strand_id
1 'polypeptide(L)' 'EGEYLDRASRTEWNVVGLMGQVFTRIDSSVQANDYIKADKGIGTKDNQDGFYRVLEITTPYDIEKGYGVAVVLIK' A
#
# COMPACT_ATOMS: atom_id res chain seq x y z
N GLU A 1 -7.80 -20.22 33.70
CA GLU A 1 -6.88 -19.38 32.92
C GLU A 1 -6.81 -19.95 31.50
N GLY A 2 -6.78 -19.10 30.47
CA GLY A 2 -6.76 -19.53 29.08
C GLY A 2 -5.33 -19.72 28.57
N GLU A 3 -5.15 -20.59 27.58
CA GLU A 3 -3.87 -20.80 26.91
C GLU A 3 -3.45 -19.54 26.14
N TYR A 4 -2.18 -19.16 26.23
CA TYR A 4 -1.65 -18.01 25.52
C TYR A 4 -1.56 -18.30 24.01
N LEU A 5 -2.01 -17.34 23.20
CA LEU A 5 -1.88 -17.36 21.74
C LEU A 5 -1.00 -16.18 21.28
N ASP A 6 0.03 -16.51 20.51
CA ASP A 6 0.95 -15.55 19.91
C ASP A 6 0.20 -14.50 19.08
N ARG A 7 0.75 -13.29 18.98
CA ARG A 7 0.16 -12.26 18.10
C ARG A 7 0.20 -12.66 16.64
N ALA A 8 1.24 -13.38 16.23
CA ALA A 8 1.41 -13.84 14.85
C ALA A 8 0.34 -14.85 14.40
N SER A 9 -0.30 -15.56 15.34
CA SER A 9 -1.37 -16.53 15.04
C SER A 9 -2.78 -15.94 15.14
N ARG A 10 -2.91 -14.63 15.40
CA ARG A 10 -4.19 -13.96 15.69
C ARG A 10 -4.54 -12.94 14.62
N THR A 11 -5.78 -12.96 14.15
CA THR A 11 -6.22 -12.20 12.97
C THR A 11 -6.39 -10.71 13.25
N GLU A 12 -6.57 -10.30 14.50
CA GLU A 12 -6.68 -8.88 14.87
C GLU A 12 -5.32 -8.15 14.80
N TRP A 13 -4.20 -8.88 14.84
CA TRP A 13 -2.86 -8.30 14.79
C TRP A 13 -2.32 -8.31 13.37
N ASN A 14 -1.91 -7.14 12.89
CA ASN A 14 -1.37 -6.95 11.55
C ASN A 14 0.04 -6.37 11.62
N VAL A 15 0.94 -6.86 10.77
CA VAL A 15 2.27 -6.26 10.59
C VAL A 15 2.12 -5.04 9.69
N VAL A 16 2.54 -3.87 10.17
CA VAL A 16 2.46 -2.61 9.42
C VAL A 16 3.88 -2.15 9.06
N GLY A 17 4.16 -2.03 7.76
CA GLY A 17 5.43 -1.51 7.26
C GLY A 17 5.50 0.01 7.44
N LEU A 18 6.33 0.47 8.38
CA LEU A 18 6.46 1.91 8.71
C LEU A 18 7.57 2.61 7.91
N MET A 19 8.48 1.85 7.29
CA MET A 19 9.60 2.39 6.53
C MET A 19 10.13 1.37 5.53
N GLY A 20 10.62 1.84 4.38
CA GLY A 20 11.25 1.02 3.35
C GLY A 20 10.45 0.96 2.05
N GLN A 21 10.75 -0.04 1.21
CA GLN A 21 10.05 -0.27 -0.05
C GLN A 21 8.93 -1.30 0.18
N VAL A 22 7.68 -0.90 -0.03
CA VAL A 22 6.50 -1.72 0.30
C VAL A 22 5.57 -1.82 -0.89
N PHE A 23 5.09 -3.04 -1.17
CA PHE A 23 4.04 -3.27 -2.17
C PHE A 23 2.72 -2.67 -1.69
N THR A 24 2.20 -1.73 -2.47
CA THR A 24 1.02 -0.94 -2.13
C THR A 24 -0.01 -1.05 -3.24
N ARG A 25 -1.28 -1.21 -2.87
CA ARG A 25 -2.38 -1.18 -3.84
C ARG A 25 -2.55 0.24 -4.38
N ILE A 26 -2.75 0.38 -5.68
CA ILE A 26 -2.93 1.67 -6.36
C ILE A 26 -4.16 1.65 -7.25
N ASP A 27 -4.75 2.83 -7.49
CA ASP A 27 -5.80 2.99 -8.50
C ASP A 27 -5.22 3.25 -9.90
N SER A 28 -6.11 3.48 -10.87
CA SER A 28 -5.72 3.72 -12.26
C SER A 28 -5.05 5.07 -12.52
N SER A 29 -5.03 5.98 -11.54
CA SER A 29 -4.44 7.33 -11.69
C SER A 29 -2.93 7.35 -11.51
N VAL A 30 -2.36 6.33 -10.87
CA VAL A 30 -0.98 6.31 -10.39
C VAL A 30 0.01 5.88 -11.49
N GLN A 31 1.15 6.57 -11.57
CA GLN A 31 2.29 6.24 -12.42
C GLN A 31 3.60 6.20 -11.61
N ALA A 32 4.65 5.60 -12.19
CA ALA A 32 5.99 5.66 -11.60
C ALA A 32 6.44 7.12 -11.43
N ASN A 33 7.11 7.41 -10.31
CA ASN A 33 7.50 8.75 -9.83
C ASN A 33 6.38 9.67 -9.34
N ASP A 34 5.12 9.25 -9.37
CA ASP A 34 4.06 10.03 -8.70
C ASP A 34 4.22 9.96 -7.17
N TYR A 35 3.71 10.98 -6.51
CA TYR A 35 3.36 10.93 -5.09
C TYR A 35 1.93 10.45 -4.92
N ILE A 36 1.69 9.73 -3.83
CA ILE A 36 0.37 9.16 -3.54
C ILE A 36 -0.13 9.54 -2.15
N LYS A 37 -1.45 9.58 -2.05
CA LYS A 37 -2.21 9.68 -0.81
C LYS A 37 -3.22 8.53 -0.75
N ALA A 38 -3.57 8.10 0.45
CA ALA A 38 -4.54 7.02 0.60
C ALA A 38 -5.98 7.54 0.42
N ASP A 39 -6.73 6.91 -0.47
CA ASP A 39 -8.20 6.91 -0.47
C ASP A 39 -8.69 5.51 -0.10
N LYS A 40 -9.34 5.39 1.07
CA LYS A 40 -9.87 4.11 1.60
C LYS A 40 -8.89 2.92 1.54
N GLY A 41 -7.59 3.19 1.75
CA GLY A 41 -6.54 2.17 1.75
C GLY A 41 -5.98 1.82 0.36
N ILE A 42 -6.36 2.55 -0.69
CA ILE A 42 -5.75 2.49 -2.02
C ILE A 42 -4.91 3.75 -2.23
N GLY A 43 -3.71 3.59 -2.78
CA GLY A 43 -2.87 4.70 -3.19
C GLY A 43 -3.45 5.38 -4.42
N THR A 44 -3.81 6.65 -4.27
CA THR A 44 -4.31 7.55 -5.31
C THR A 44 -3.29 8.64 -5.56
N LYS A 45 -3.11 9.04 -6.83
CA LYS A 45 -2.15 10.08 -7.21
C LYS A 45 -2.47 11.41 -6.55
N ASP A 46 -1.47 12.01 -5.93
CA ASP A 46 -1.50 13.38 -5.41
C ASP A 46 -0.08 13.97 -5.45
N ASN A 47 0.24 14.69 -6.53
CA ASN A 47 1.56 15.30 -6.69
C ASN A 47 1.67 16.68 -6.01
N GLN A 48 0.62 17.14 -5.32
CA GLN A 48 0.64 18.40 -4.57
C GLN A 48 0.91 18.12 -3.09
N ASP A 49 0.14 17.20 -2.49
CA ASP A 49 0.17 16.90 -1.05
C ASP A 49 0.35 15.39 -0.74
N GLY A 50 0.77 14.59 -1.71
CA GLY A 50 1.02 13.16 -1.52
C GLY A 50 2.20 12.87 -0.60
N PHE A 51 2.11 11.77 0.14
CA PHE A 51 3.05 11.44 1.21
C PHE A 51 4.21 10.55 0.75
N TYR A 52 3.92 9.59 -0.13
CA TYR A 52 4.86 8.54 -0.48
C TYR A 52 5.13 8.52 -1.97
N ARG A 53 6.36 8.16 -2.35
CA ARG A 53 6.80 8.15 -3.75
C ARG A 53 6.69 6.75 -4.34
N VAL A 54 6.07 6.67 -5.51
CA VAL A 54 5.97 5.44 -6.31
C VAL A 54 7.28 5.22 -7.05
N LEU A 55 7.88 4.05 -6.87
CA LEU A 55 9.12 3.67 -7.56
C LEU A 55 8.82 2.96 -8.88
N GLU A 56 7.98 1.92 -8.84
CA GLU A 56 7.67 1.06 -9.98
C GLU A 56 6.27 0.47 -9.84
N ILE A 57 5.55 0.32 -10.97
CA ILE A 57 4.30 -0.44 -11.03
C ILE A 57 4.63 -1.88 -11.42
N THR A 58 4.41 -2.83 -10.50
CA THR A 58 4.70 -4.25 -10.73
C THR A 58 3.49 -5.00 -11.27
N THR A 59 2.29 -4.53 -10.95
CA THR A 59 1.04 -5.07 -11.47
C THR A 59 0.18 -3.89 -11.91
N PRO A 60 -0.06 -3.70 -13.23
CA PRO A 60 -0.94 -2.64 -13.72
C PRO A 60 -2.35 -2.73 -13.13
N TYR A 61 -3.04 -1.60 -13.09
CA TYR A 61 -4.43 -1.57 -12.66
C TYR A 61 -5.32 -2.46 -13.54
N ASP A 62 -6.20 -3.21 -12.89
CA ASP A 62 -7.17 -4.10 -13.51
C ASP A 62 -8.57 -3.74 -13.01
N ILE A 63 -9.50 -3.50 -13.92
CA ILE A 63 -10.87 -3.06 -13.59
C ILE A 63 -11.71 -4.14 -12.91
N GLU A 64 -11.46 -5.42 -13.19
CA GLU A 64 -12.16 -6.53 -12.57
C GLU A 64 -11.66 -6.76 -11.13
N LYS A 65 -10.38 -6.53 -10.88
CA LYS A 65 -9.79 -6.59 -9.53
C LYS A 65 -10.05 -5.32 -8.71
N GLY A 66 -10.18 -4.18 -9.38
CA GLY A 66 -10.35 -2.85 -8.77
C GLY A 66 -9.08 -2.23 -8.19
N TYR A 67 -7.90 -2.78 -8.47
CA TYR A 67 -6.60 -2.21 -8.05
C TYR A 67 -5.43 -2.72 -8.89
N GLY A 68 -4.34 -1.96 -8.90
CA GLY A 68 -2.99 -2.39 -9.31
C GLY A 68 -2.05 -2.47 -8.11
N VAL A 69 -0.79 -2.87 -8.32
CA VAL A 69 0.24 -2.95 -7.27
C VAL A 69 1.50 -2.22 -7.73
N ALA A 70 2.04 -1.40 -6.84
CA ALA A 70 3.29 -0.69 -7.04
C ALA A 70 4.22 -0.84 -5.84
N VAL A 71 5.53 -0.73 -6.09
CA VAL A 71 6.54 -0.58 -5.05
C VAL A 71 6.60 0.90 -4.68
N VAL A 72 6.33 1.20 -3.41
CA VAL A 72 6.28 2.56 -2.86
C VAL A 72 7.33 2.70 -1.77
N LEU A 73 8.04 3.84 -1.79
CA LEU A 73 9.02 4.18 -0.77
C LEU A 73 8.35 4.95 0.38
N ILE A 74 8.27 4.30 1.55
CA ILE A 74 7.78 4.87 2.81
C ILE A 74 9.00 5.37 3.60
N LYS A 75 8.95 6.63 4.04
CA LYS A 75 10.01 7.35 4.75
C LYS A 75 9.46 8.21 5.88
#